data_AF-Q4W918-F1
#
_entry.id   AF-Q4W918-F1
#
_cell.length_a   1.000
_cell.length_b   1.000
_cell.length_c   1.000
_cell.angle_alpha   90.00
_cell.angle_beta   90.00
_cell.angle_gamma   90.00
#
_symmetry.space_group_name_H-M   'P 1'
#
loop_
_entity.id
_entity.type
_entity.pdbx_description
1 polymer ?
#
loop_
_entity_poly.entity_id
_entity_poly.type
_entity_poly.pdbx_seq_one_letter_code
_entity_poly.pdbx_strand_id
1 'polypeptide(L)'
;MIERWSNSARKSHHRYNPMPPIIRTAAKALANRNIPVVEYGQQIQWRHGEPVVLLVSNKKDIRPSSCWALLTAESQLVEWAVPDALLSLSSQILSDCGFSCVAPSTNVTDRYGQWERAAIVHKLEGGNPIYLYPLSFVEFTLQDTVKVTSTFDRTLSILTPEPRMYMQSLICHLLDHPVGDTFRLRVQSDLLSFISFYVLGDKPLNTKDGECDDDESEEDFQKRVENAVRRMKTWDWGADENNYLCIAESVVRDCRSIYELSNC
;
A
#
# COMPACT_ATOMS: atom_id res chain seq x y z
N MET A 1 13.38 -49.50 18.41
CA MET A 1 12.51 -49.15 19.55
C MET A 1 12.64 -47.65 19.75
N ILE A 2 11.96 -46.82 18.97
CA ILE A 2 10.57 -46.32 19.11
C ILE A 2 10.30 -45.71 20.49
N GLU A 3 10.53 -44.41 20.61
CA GLU A 3 9.74 -43.46 21.41
C GLU A 3 9.46 -42.29 20.46
N ARG A 4 8.32 -42.19 19.77
CA ARG A 4 7.01 -41.72 20.27
C ARG A 4 7.12 -40.48 21.16
N TRP A 5 7.39 -39.33 20.56
CA TRP A 5 6.92 -38.06 21.10
C TRP A 5 5.81 -37.50 20.21
N SER A 6 4.68 -37.34 20.86
CA SER A 6 3.39 -36.95 20.33
C SER A 6 3.42 -35.53 19.77
N ASN A 7 2.74 -35.37 18.64
CA ASN A 7 2.21 -34.12 18.12
C ASN A 7 1.74 -33.19 19.24
N SER A 8 2.33 -32.00 19.32
CA SER A 8 1.62 -30.81 19.76
C SER A 8 1.80 -29.75 18.70
N ALA A 9 0.90 -29.80 17.72
CA ALA A 9 0.68 -28.74 16.75
C ALA A 9 0.25 -27.46 17.50
N ARG A 10 1.21 -26.66 17.96
CA ARG A 10 0.95 -25.26 18.27
C ARG A 10 0.98 -24.49 16.96
N LYS A 11 -0.16 -24.46 16.26
CA LYS A 11 -0.48 -23.38 15.33
C LYS A 11 -0.36 -22.08 16.11
N SER A 12 0.78 -21.39 15.96
CA SER A 12 1.01 -20.08 16.54
C SER A 12 0.05 -19.11 15.84
N HIS A 13 -1.13 -18.94 16.43
CA HIS A 13 -2.02 -17.84 16.10
C HIS A 13 -1.19 -16.56 16.26
N HIS A 14 -0.84 -15.96 15.13
CA HIS A 14 -0.20 -14.66 15.10
C HIS A 14 -1.09 -13.72 15.92
N ARG A 15 -0.58 -13.27 17.06
CA ARG A 15 -1.24 -12.22 17.83
C ARG A 15 -1.10 -10.96 16.98
N TYR A 16 -2.14 -10.69 16.19
CA TYR A 16 -2.40 -9.38 15.61
C TYR A 16 -2.20 -8.37 16.73
N ASN A 17 -1.25 -7.44 16.56
CA ASN A 17 -1.23 -6.27 17.39
C ASN A 17 -2.34 -5.38 16.83
N PRO A 18 -3.48 -5.18 17.52
CA PRO A 18 -4.50 -4.29 17.02
C PRO A 18 -3.87 -2.90 16.91
N MET A 19 -4.04 -2.28 15.74
CA MET A 19 -3.74 -0.87 15.53
C MET A 19 -4.25 -0.03 16.70
N PRO A 20 -3.58 1.10 17.05
CA PRO A 20 -4.00 1.90 18.19
C PRO A 20 -5.50 2.23 18.06
N PRO A 21 -6.32 2.01 19.11
CA PRO A 21 -7.78 2.22 19.08
C PRO A 21 -8.24 3.58 18.52
N ILE A 22 -7.32 4.54 18.45
CA ILE A 22 -7.50 5.89 17.96
C ILE A 22 -7.65 6.00 16.43
N ILE A 23 -6.96 5.19 15.60
CA ILE A 23 -7.19 5.22 14.13
C ILE A 23 -8.62 4.75 13.81
N ARG A 24 -9.11 3.78 14.59
CA ARG A 24 -10.51 3.38 14.56
C ARG A 24 -11.45 4.54 14.92
N THR A 25 -11.11 5.38 15.89
CA THR A 25 -11.89 6.59 16.22
C THR A 25 -11.96 7.55 15.05
N ALA A 26 -10.84 7.83 14.38
CA ALA A 26 -10.80 8.68 13.18
C ALA A 26 -11.69 8.12 12.05
N ALA A 27 -11.54 6.83 11.73
CA ALA A 27 -12.34 6.18 10.69
C ALA A 27 -13.84 6.21 11.02
N LYS A 28 -14.22 5.97 12.30
CA LYS A 28 -15.61 6.09 12.75
C LYS A 28 -16.15 7.50 12.63
N ALA A 29 -15.36 8.51 12.99
CA ALA A 29 -15.79 9.90 12.94
C ALA A 29 -16.14 10.32 11.51
N LEU A 30 -15.29 9.95 10.54
CA LEU A 30 -15.53 10.18 9.12
C LEU A 30 -16.76 9.41 8.63
N ALA A 31 -16.86 8.11 8.97
CA ALA A 31 -18.00 7.27 8.57
C ALA A 31 -19.34 7.79 9.13
N ASN A 32 -19.38 8.21 10.40
CA ASN A 32 -20.59 8.74 11.05
C ASN A 32 -21.09 10.05 10.40
N ARG A 33 -20.21 10.76 9.70
CA ARG A 33 -20.54 11.97 8.94
C ARG A 33 -20.76 11.69 7.45
N ASN A 34 -20.87 10.41 7.07
CA ASN A 34 -21.04 9.94 5.69
C ASN A 34 -19.91 10.42 4.76
N ILE A 35 -18.69 10.56 5.27
CA ILE A 35 -17.53 10.82 4.43
C ILE A 35 -17.10 9.51 3.76
N PRO A 36 -17.12 9.41 2.43
CA PRO A 36 -16.58 8.25 1.73
C PRO A 36 -15.06 8.31 1.79
N VAL A 37 -14.47 7.37 2.53
CA VAL A 37 -13.02 7.24 2.69
C VAL A 37 -12.54 6.10 1.81
N VAL A 38 -11.52 6.35 1.00
CA VAL A 38 -10.84 5.38 0.15
C VAL A 38 -9.47 5.10 0.73
N GLU A 39 -9.15 3.85 1.03
CA GLU A 39 -7.80 3.47 1.44
C GLU A 39 -6.81 3.67 0.28
N TYR A 40 -5.56 4.02 0.59
CA TYR A 40 -4.50 4.21 -0.40
C TYR A 40 -3.14 3.72 0.11
N GLY A 41 -2.15 3.65 -0.80
CA GLY A 41 -0.76 3.30 -0.51
C GLY A 41 -0.62 1.92 0.12
N GLN A 42 0.19 1.84 1.18
CA GLN A 42 0.54 0.57 1.85
C GLN A 42 -0.67 -0.19 2.40
N GLN A 43 -1.80 0.48 2.68
CA GLN A 43 -3.03 -0.20 3.11
C GLN A 43 -3.61 -1.12 2.02
N ILE A 44 -3.41 -0.77 0.74
CA ILE A 44 -3.83 -1.60 -0.39
C ILE A 44 -3.03 -2.90 -0.41
N GLN A 45 -1.72 -2.81 -0.19
CA GLN A 45 -0.83 -3.97 -0.12
C GLN A 45 -1.25 -4.93 1.01
N TRP A 46 -1.59 -4.38 2.19
CA TRP A 46 -2.08 -5.19 3.31
C TRP A 46 -3.34 -6.00 2.98
N ARG A 47 -4.33 -5.40 2.30
CA ARG A 47 -5.59 -6.08 1.95
C ARG A 47 -5.36 -7.32 1.10
N HIS A 48 -4.24 -7.34 0.39
CA HIS A 48 -3.92 -8.33 -0.60
C HIS A 48 -3.02 -9.47 -0.10
N GLY A 49 -2.82 -9.54 1.22
CA GLY A 49 -2.28 -10.73 1.87
C GLY A 49 -0.93 -10.53 2.55
N GLU A 50 -0.44 -9.29 2.67
CA GLU A 50 0.88 -9.01 3.23
C GLU A 50 0.86 -8.52 4.67
N PRO A 51 1.02 -9.41 5.67
CA PRO A 51 1.05 -9.01 7.06
C PRO A 51 2.34 -8.29 7.48
N VAL A 52 3.39 -8.27 6.65
CA VAL A 52 4.71 -7.72 7.00
C VAL A 52 4.73 -6.20 6.90
N VAL A 53 3.89 -5.61 6.06
CA VAL A 53 3.80 -4.15 5.83
C VAL A 53 3.16 -3.40 7.03
N LEU A 54 2.51 -4.11 7.98
CA LEU A 54 2.01 -3.51 9.23
C LEU A 54 2.70 -4.03 10.50
N LEU A 55 3.89 -4.63 10.40
CA LEU A 55 4.65 -5.03 11.58
C LEU A 55 5.59 -3.91 12.04
N VAL A 56 5.21 -3.25 13.13
CA VAL A 56 6.11 -2.43 13.94
C VAL A 56 7.27 -3.30 14.43
N SER A 57 8.44 -3.20 13.82
CA SER A 57 9.68 -3.70 14.43
C SER A 57 10.21 -2.65 15.40
N ASN A 58 9.67 -2.66 16.61
CA ASN A 58 10.32 -2.05 17.76
C ASN A 58 11.44 -3.00 18.20
N LYS A 59 12.61 -2.97 17.55
CA LYS A 59 13.82 -3.67 18.01
C LYS A 59 15.09 -3.11 17.36
N LYS A 60 16.05 -2.73 18.21
CA LYS A 60 17.34 -2.10 17.91
C LYS A 60 18.37 -3.01 17.20
N ASP A 61 18.01 -4.20 16.74
CA ASP A 61 18.99 -5.22 16.33
C ASP A 61 18.66 -5.86 14.98
N ILE A 62 18.59 -5.06 13.91
CA ILE A 62 18.66 -5.61 12.54
C ILE A 62 19.96 -5.11 11.92
N ARG A 63 20.90 -6.04 11.67
CA ARG A 63 22.09 -5.76 10.85
C ARG A 63 21.64 -5.68 9.39
N PRO A 64 21.93 -4.60 8.66
CA PRO A 64 21.48 -4.44 7.29
C PRO A 64 22.42 -5.23 6.37
N SER A 65 21.98 -6.39 5.87
CA SER A 65 22.72 -7.12 4.84
C SER A 65 21.89 -7.45 3.59
N SER A 66 20.70 -6.89 3.44
CA SER A 66 19.95 -7.00 2.19
C SER A 66 19.34 -5.65 1.82
N CYS A 67 19.38 -5.31 0.53
CA CYS A 67 18.85 -4.06 -0.03
C CYS A 67 17.34 -3.84 0.25
N TRP A 68 16.65 -4.85 0.78
CA TRP A 68 15.22 -4.82 1.13
C TRP A 68 14.93 -4.43 2.60
N ALA A 69 15.93 -4.45 3.49
CA ALA A 69 15.74 -4.10 4.91
C ALA A 69 15.53 -2.60 5.18
N LEU A 70 15.81 -1.74 4.19
CA LEU A 70 15.52 -0.30 4.28
C LEU A 70 14.07 0.04 3.94
N LEU A 71 13.34 -0.86 3.27
CA LEU A 71 11.92 -0.66 2.90
C LEU A 71 10.94 -1.13 4.00
N THR A 72 11.39 -1.95 4.96
CA THR A 72 10.53 -2.55 5.99
C THR A 72 10.57 -1.85 7.36
N ALA A 73 11.34 -0.76 7.48
CA ALA A 73 11.36 0.08 8.67
C ALA A 73 10.40 1.29 8.57
N GLU A 74 9.48 1.29 7.61
CA GLU A 74 8.49 2.35 7.46
C GLU A 74 7.34 2.14 8.45
N SER A 75 7.18 3.12 9.33
CA SER A 75 6.11 3.13 10.32
C SER A 75 4.78 3.30 9.60
N GLN A 76 3.93 2.28 9.67
CA GLN A 76 2.57 2.17 9.12
C GLN A 76 1.87 3.52 8.84
N LEU A 77 1.93 4.00 7.60
CA LEU A 77 1.26 5.23 7.19
C LEU A 77 -0.24 4.96 7.04
N VAL A 78 -1.08 5.81 7.62
CA VAL A 78 -2.53 5.76 7.40
C VAL A 78 -2.84 6.74 6.28
N GLU A 79 -3.14 6.22 5.11
CA GLU A 79 -3.28 7.00 3.88
C GLU A 79 -4.67 6.81 3.31
N TRP A 80 -5.43 7.90 3.33
CA TRP A 80 -6.81 7.92 2.88
C TRP A 80 -6.99 8.98 1.81
N ALA A 81 -7.75 8.65 0.78
CA ALA A 81 -8.28 9.61 -0.17
C ALA A 81 -9.76 9.87 0.11
N VAL A 82 -10.18 11.12 -0.06
CA VAL A 82 -11.57 11.56 0.10
C VAL A 82 -11.95 12.49 -1.05
N PRO A 83 -13.24 12.60 -1.42
CA PRO A 83 -13.66 13.54 -2.45
C PRO A 83 -13.17 14.95 -2.15
N ASP A 84 -12.65 15.63 -3.16
CA ASP A 84 -12.02 16.95 -3.05
C ASP A 84 -12.90 17.96 -2.32
N ALA A 85 -14.20 17.98 -2.65
CA ALA A 85 -15.19 18.85 -2.02
C ALA A 85 -15.41 18.58 -0.53
N LEU A 86 -15.03 17.40 -0.04
CA LEU A 86 -15.14 16.98 1.35
C LEU A 86 -13.80 17.00 2.09
N LEU A 87 -12.69 17.35 1.44
CA LEU A 87 -11.36 17.29 2.03
C LEU A 87 -11.25 18.19 3.27
N SER A 88 -11.67 19.46 3.16
CA SER A 88 -11.64 20.39 4.29
C SER A 88 -12.57 19.97 5.43
N LEU A 89 -13.76 19.44 5.11
CA LEU A 89 -14.69 18.93 6.12
C LEU A 89 -14.11 17.70 6.84
N SER A 90 -13.47 16.80 6.09
CA SER A 90 -12.83 15.61 6.64
C SER A 90 -11.71 15.99 7.61
N SER A 91 -10.87 16.96 7.23
CA SER A 91 -9.83 17.50 8.11
C SER A 91 -10.43 18.11 9.39
N GLN A 92 -11.49 18.91 9.27
CA GLN A 92 -12.16 19.49 10.43
C GLN A 92 -12.71 18.41 11.38
N ILE A 93 -13.36 17.38 10.85
CA ILE A 93 -13.86 16.25 11.66
C ILE A 93 -12.74 15.58 12.44
N LEU A 94 -11.57 15.38 11.81
CA LEU A 94 -10.41 14.81 12.50
C LEU A 94 -9.89 15.76 13.59
N SER A 95 -9.79 17.06 13.32
CA SER A 95 -9.41 18.04 14.35
C SER A 95 -10.38 18.08 15.54
N ASP A 96 -11.69 18.04 15.29
CA ASP A 96 -12.72 17.97 16.33
C ASP A 96 -12.61 16.68 17.18
N CYS A 97 -12.04 15.62 16.61
CA CYS A 97 -11.79 14.35 17.30
C CYS A 97 -10.42 14.30 18.01
N GLY A 98 -9.71 15.42 18.09
CA GLY A 98 -8.42 15.54 18.78
C GLY A 98 -7.20 15.17 17.93
N PHE A 99 -7.36 15.02 16.61
CA PHE A 99 -6.23 14.80 15.69
C PHE A 99 -5.73 16.14 15.14
N SER A 100 -4.64 16.66 15.70
CA SER A 100 -4.10 17.96 15.31
C SER A 100 -3.67 17.98 13.85
N CYS A 101 -4.25 18.89 13.06
CA CYS A 101 -3.75 19.22 11.73
C CYS A 101 -2.36 19.87 11.85
N VAL A 102 -1.41 19.42 11.04
CA VAL A 102 -0.04 19.94 11.06
C VAL A 102 0.42 20.38 9.68
N ALA A 103 1.35 21.34 9.67
CA ALA A 103 2.08 21.65 8.45
C ALA A 103 2.98 20.46 8.04
N PRO A 104 3.24 20.27 6.74
CA PRO A 104 4.26 19.36 6.24
C PRO A 104 5.59 19.53 6.97
N SER A 105 6.22 18.42 7.33
CA SER A 105 7.51 18.41 8.00
C SER A 105 8.63 18.63 6.99
N THR A 106 9.52 19.59 7.21
CA THR A 106 10.64 19.87 6.30
C THR A 106 11.45 18.62 5.95
N ASN A 107 11.74 17.75 6.94
CA ASN A 107 12.52 16.53 6.72
C ASN A 107 11.76 15.45 5.92
N VAL A 108 10.43 15.41 6.02
CA VAL A 108 9.58 14.45 5.28
C VAL A 108 9.34 15.00 3.87
N THR A 109 9.21 16.31 3.74
CA THR A 109 9.07 17.02 2.47
C THR A 109 10.32 16.87 1.61
N ASP A 110 11.51 16.83 2.21
CA ASP A 110 12.75 16.57 1.48
C ASP A 110 12.82 15.13 0.90
N ARG A 111 12.14 14.16 1.53
CA ARG A 111 12.16 12.74 1.11
C ARG A 111 10.98 12.36 0.22
N TYR A 112 9.78 12.83 0.53
CA TYR A 112 8.52 12.47 -0.14
C TYR A 112 7.91 13.65 -0.93
N GLY A 113 8.56 14.82 -0.91
CA GLY A 113 8.34 15.88 -1.88
C GLY A 113 6.90 16.38 -1.95
N GLN A 114 6.33 16.28 -3.15
CA GLN A 114 4.98 16.74 -3.45
C GLN A 114 3.89 15.87 -2.80
N TRP A 115 4.17 14.60 -2.45
CA TRP A 115 3.17 13.74 -1.79
C TRP A 115 2.75 14.33 -0.44
N GLU A 116 3.70 14.74 0.41
CA GLU A 116 3.36 15.35 1.69
C GLU A 116 2.62 16.68 1.51
N ARG A 117 2.97 17.46 0.48
CA ARG A 117 2.31 18.75 0.18
C ARG A 117 0.90 18.59 -0.38
N ALA A 118 0.61 17.47 -1.04
CA ALA A 118 -0.71 17.17 -1.60
C ALA A 118 -1.70 16.68 -0.54
N ALA A 119 -1.21 16.20 0.60
CA ALA A 119 -2.04 15.72 1.71
C ALA A 119 -2.31 16.80 2.77
N ILE A 120 -3.48 16.72 3.40
CA ILE A 120 -3.68 17.30 4.73
C ILE A 120 -3.23 16.27 5.77
N VAL A 121 -2.24 16.63 6.58
CA VAL A 121 -1.61 15.71 7.55
C VAL A 121 -2.15 15.95 8.94
N HIS A 122 -2.67 14.90 9.57
CA HIS A 122 -3.09 14.91 10.97
C HIS A 122 -2.15 14.06 11.82
N LYS A 123 -1.51 14.67 12.82
CA LYS A 123 -0.66 13.93 13.75
C LYS A 123 -1.48 13.16 14.76
N LEU A 124 -0.91 12.03 15.15
CA LEU A 124 -1.35 11.22 16.26
C LEU A 124 -0.26 11.23 17.34
N GLU A 125 -0.60 11.60 18.58
CA GLU A 125 0.34 11.50 19.69
C GLU A 125 0.77 10.04 19.90
N GLY A 126 2.06 9.75 19.73
CA GLY A 126 2.62 8.41 19.92
C GLY A 126 2.25 7.40 18.83
N GLY A 127 1.73 7.84 17.67
CA GLY A 127 1.39 6.97 16.55
C GLY A 127 1.65 7.59 15.18
N ASN A 128 1.24 6.88 14.14
CA ASN A 128 1.48 7.32 12.76
C ASN A 128 0.48 8.39 12.31
N PRO A 129 0.94 9.38 11.54
CA PRO A 129 0.05 10.41 11.01
C PRO A 129 -0.96 9.84 10.02
N ILE A 130 -2.11 10.51 9.93
CA ILE A 130 -3.14 10.28 8.92
C ILE A 130 -2.90 11.27 7.79
N TYR A 131 -2.70 10.78 6.58
CA TYR A 131 -2.64 11.56 5.35
C TYR A 131 -3.99 11.53 4.68
N LEU A 132 -4.58 12.72 4.48
CA LEU A 132 -5.79 12.89 3.69
C LEU A 132 -5.43 13.48 2.34
N TYR A 133 -5.50 12.67 1.30
CA TYR A 133 -5.32 13.09 -0.09
C TYR A 133 -6.67 13.48 -0.71
N PRO A 134 -6.70 14.48 -1.61
CA PRO A 134 -7.84 14.64 -2.52
C PRO A 134 -7.93 13.42 -3.44
N LEU A 135 -9.15 13.00 -3.77
CA LEU A 135 -9.40 11.84 -4.62
C LEU A 135 -8.86 12.05 -6.04
N SER A 136 -8.95 13.30 -6.54
CA SER A 136 -8.36 13.67 -7.83
C SER A 136 -6.84 13.49 -7.87
N PHE A 137 -6.15 13.74 -6.75
CA PHE A 137 -4.70 13.64 -6.70
C PHE A 137 -4.21 12.20 -6.79
N VAL A 138 -5.00 11.22 -6.36
CA VAL A 138 -4.68 9.79 -6.51
C VAL A 138 -5.30 9.18 -7.78
N GLU A 139 -5.76 10.02 -8.72
CA GLU A 139 -6.30 9.60 -10.02
C GLU A 139 -7.52 8.65 -9.89
N PHE A 140 -8.37 8.85 -8.88
CA PHE A 140 -9.59 8.06 -8.69
C PHE A 140 -10.87 8.88 -8.75
N THR A 141 -11.96 8.18 -9.06
CA THR A 141 -13.32 8.57 -8.70
C THR A 141 -13.90 7.57 -7.71
N LEU A 142 -15.02 7.90 -7.07
CA LEU A 142 -15.69 6.94 -6.17
C LEU A 142 -16.22 5.70 -6.93
N GLN A 143 -16.47 5.81 -8.24
CA GLN A 143 -16.96 4.69 -9.05
C GLN A 143 -15.86 3.64 -9.28
N ASP A 144 -14.60 4.05 -9.17
CA ASP A 144 -13.42 3.20 -9.34
C ASP A 144 -13.08 2.37 -8.09
N THR A 145 -13.98 2.40 -7.09
CA THR A 145 -13.75 1.81 -5.78
C THR A 145 -14.82 0.79 -5.41
N VAL A 146 -14.40 -0.21 -4.65
CA VAL A 146 -15.29 -1.25 -4.11
C VAL A 146 -15.36 -1.13 -2.59
N LYS A 147 -16.55 -1.41 -2.07
CA LYS A 147 -16.80 -1.39 -0.63
C LYS A 147 -16.24 -2.65 0.02
N VAL A 148 -15.41 -2.46 1.03
CA VAL A 148 -14.72 -3.51 1.77
C VAL A 148 -14.80 -3.27 3.27
N THR A 149 -14.54 -4.30 4.05
CA THR A 149 -14.40 -4.17 5.51
C THR A 149 -13.13 -3.38 5.83
N SER A 150 -13.20 -2.37 6.70
CA SER A 150 -12.04 -1.55 7.06
C SER A 150 -10.90 -2.37 7.64
N THR A 151 -9.68 -2.01 7.25
CA THR A 151 -8.44 -2.62 7.76
C THR A 151 -8.28 -2.42 9.27
N PHE A 152 -8.86 -1.34 9.81
CA PHE A 152 -8.71 -0.95 11.23
C PHE A 152 -9.92 -1.27 12.11
N ASP A 153 -11.11 -1.45 11.52
CA ASP A 153 -12.32 -1.81 12.26
C ASP A 153 -13.24 -2.67 11.43
N ARG A 154 -13.40 -3.94 11.82
CA ARG A 154 -14.27 -4.88 11.11
C ARG A 154 -15.76 -4.52 11.13
N THR A 155 -16.17 -3.57 11.98
CA THR A 155 -17.55 -3.05 12.03
C THR A 155 -17.79 -1.92 11.03
N LEU A 156 -16.72 -1.38 10.43
CA LEU A 156 -16.81 -0.33 9.43
C LEU A 156 -16.65 -0.89 8.03
N SER A 157 -17.38 -0.29 7.10
CA SER A 157 -17.09 -0.41 5.67
C SER A 157 -16.36 0.83 5.19
N ILE A 158 -15.36 0.61 4.35
CA ILE A 158 -14.54 1.63 3.71
C ILE A 158 -14.45 1.31 2.21
N LEU A 159 -13.92 2.22 1.42
CA LEU A 159 -13.67 2.00 0.01
C LEU A 159 -12.20 1.63 -0.22
N THR A 160 -11.95 0.83 -1.25
CA THR A 160 -10.61 0.55 -1.78
C THR A 160 -10.70 0.64 -3.30
N PRO A 161 -9.69 1.17 -4.01
CA PRO A 161 -9.67 1.15 -5.46
C PRO A 161 -9.73 -0.30 -5.96
N GLU A 162 -10.35 -0.49 -7.12
CA GLU A 162 -10.18 -1.72 -7.87
C GLU A 162 -8.69 -1.91 -8.22
N PRO A 163 -8.19 -3.15 -8.30
CA PRO A 163 -6.77 -3.40 -8.53
C PRO A 163 -6.22 -2.77 -9.82
N ARG A 164 -7.01 -2.81 -10.89
CA ARG A 164 -6.68 -2.16 -12.17
C ARG A 164 -6.50 -0.65 -12.00
N MET A 165 -7.38 -0.01 -11.22
CA MET A 165 -7.41 1.43 -11.05
C MET A 165 -6.21 1.87 -10.24
N TYR A 166 -5.90 1.12 -9.17
CA TYR A 166 -4.69 1.35 -8.39
C TYR A 166 -3.42 1.26 -9.24
N MET A 167 -3.29 0.21 -10.05
CA MET A 167 -2.13 0.05 -10.94
C MET A 167 -2.05 1.17 -11.98
N GLN A 168 -3.17 1.52 -12.60
CA GLN A 168 -3.25 2.59 -13.59
C GLN A 168 -2.87 3.94 -12.99
N SER A 169 -3.39 4.30 -11.81
CA SER A 169 -3.05 5.53 -11.09
C SER A 169 -1.54 5.65 -10.85
N LEU A 170 -0.89 4.56 -10.40
CA LEU A 170 0.57 4.54 -10.24
C LEU A 170 1.31 4.72 -11.57
N ILE A 171 0.84 4.09 -12.65
CA ILE A 171 1.42 4.27 -13.99
C ILE A 171 1.25 5.72 -14.46
N CYS A 172 0.07 6.33 -14.32
CA CYS A 172 -0.18 7.74 -14.66
C CYS A 172 0.80 8.65 -13.93
N HIS A 173 0.93 8.49 -12.61
CA HIS A 173 1.88 9.26 -11.82
C HIS A 173 3.34 9.13 -12.29
N LEU A 174 3.76 7.95 -12.75
CA LEU A 174 5.08 7.77 -13.34
C LEU A 174 5.18 8.48 -14.69
N LEU A 175 4.17 8.38 -15.55
CA LEU A 175 4.20 9.01 -16.87
C LEU A 175 4.21 10.55 -16.80
N ASP A 176 3.51 11.12 -15.81
CA ASP A 176 3.38 12.57 -15.62
C ASP A 176 4.60 13.24 -14.97
N HIS A 177 5.54 12.44 -14.43
CA HIS A 177 6.73 12.96 -13.75
C HIS A 177 8.01 12.49 -14.46
N PRO A 178 9.00 13.39 -14.68
CA PRO A 178 10.22 13.04 -15.41
C PRO A 178 11.06 11.99 -14.66
N VAL A 179 11.77 11.16 -15.41
CA VAL A 179 12.73 10.19 -14.84
C VAL A 179 13.77 10.94 -14.01
N GLY A 180 14.02 10.46 -12.79
CA GLY A 180 14.90 11.09 -11.81
C GLY A 180 14.21 12.03 -10.82
N ASP A 181 12.91 12.32 -10.99
CA ASP A 181 12.14 13.06 -9.99
C ASP A 181 11.96 12.22 -8.71
N THR A 182 12.29 12.82 -7.57
CA THR A 182 12.06 12.28 -6.22
C THR A 182 10.60 11.88 -5.97
N PHE A 183 9.63 12.53 -6.61
CA PHE A 183 8.20 12.17 -6.53
C PHE A 183 7.97 10.70 -6.92
N ARG A 184 8.72 10.22 -7.92
CA ARG A 184 8.57 8.86 -8.45
C ARG A 184 9.00 7.80 -7.46
N LEU A 185 9.90 8.09 -6.52
CA LEU A 185 10.46 7.07 -5.61
C LEU A 185 9.37 6.31 -4.84
N ARG A 186 8.37 7.04 -4.32
CA ARG A 186 7.22 6.44 -3.63
C ARG A 186 6.38 5.60 -4.58
N VAL A 187 6.05 6.15 -5.75
CA VAL A 187 5.20 5.50 -6.77
C VAL A 187 5.85 4.23 -7.30
N GLN A 188 7.16 4.25 -7.54
CA GLN A 188 7.96 3.10 -7.94
C GLN A 188 7.92 2.00 -6.88
N SER A 189 8.10 2.36 -5.60
CA SER A 189 8.03 1.42 -4.48
C SER A 189 6.64 0.80 -4.33
N ASP A 190 5.59 1.60 -4.45
CA ASP A 190 4.20 1.14 -4.35
C ASP A 190 3.81 0.23 -5.52
N LEU A 191 4.21 0.57 -6.74
CA LEU A 191 3.93 -0.23 -7.93
C LEU A 191 4.69 -1.56 -7.89
N LEU A 192 5.98 -1.53 -7.52
CA LEU A 192 6.78 -2.74 -7.37
C LEU A 192 6.17 -3.67 -6.32
N SER A 193 5.81 -3.13 -5.15
CA SER A 193 5.20 -3.91 -4.07
C SER A 193 3.84 -4.47 -4.50
N PHE A 194 3.03 -3.69 -5.21
CA PHE A 194 1.76 -4.16 -5.76
C PHE A 194 1.94 -5.30 -6.76
N ILE A 195 2.91 -5.19 -7.67
CA ILE A 195 3.22 -6.25 -8.65
C ILE A 195 3.69 -7.52 -7.92
N SER A 196 4.69 -7.42 -7.05
CA SER A 196 5.22 -8.57 -6.31
C SER A 196 4.15 -9.31 -5.53
N PHE A 197 3.42 -8.60 -4.67
CA PHE A 197 2.55 -9.26 -3.69
C PHE A 197 1.14 -9.53 -4.22
N TYR A 198 0.55 -8.59 -4.95
CA TYR A 198 -0.83 -8.77 -5.43
C TYR A 198 -0.88 -9.50 -6.77
N VAL A 199 -0.05 -9.07 -7.73
CA VAL A 199 -0.10 -9.59 -9.10
C VAL A 199 0.60 -10.95 -9.19
N LEU A 200 1.84 -11.03 -8.73
CA LEU A 200 2.67 -12.23 -8.79
C LEU A 200 2.44 -13.18 -7.60
N GLY A 201 1.90 -12.69 -6.49
CA GLY A 201 1.62 -13.50 -5.30
C GLY A 201 2.88 -13.98 -4.59
N ASP A 202 3.94 -13.17 -4.59
CA ASP A 202 5.17 -13.43 -3.84
C ASP A 202 4.84 -13.73 -2.38
N LYS A 203 5.56 -14.69 -1.78
CA LYS A 203 5.44 -14.93 -0.34
C LYS A 203 6.36 -13.95 0.40
N PRO A 204 5.92 -13.41 1.55
CA PRO A 204 6.79 -12.58 2.36
C PRO A 204 8.04 -13.35 2.79
N LEU A 205 9.20 -12.70 2.69
CA LEU A 205 10.48 -13.25 3.10
C LEU A 205 10.43 -13.67 4.58
N ASN A 206 10.81 -14.92 4.88
CA ASN A 206 10.97 -15.36 6.26
C ASN A 206 12.26 -14.79 6.86
N THR A 207 12.20 -13.55 7.35
CA THR A 207 13.33 -12.84 7.95
C THR A 207 13.78 -13.39 9.30
N LYS A 208 13.09 -14.40 9.86
CA LYS A 208 13.39 -14.94 11.20
C LYS A 208 14.51 -15.97 11.20
N ASP A 209 14.67 -16.70 10.11
CA ASP A 209 15.58 -17.85 10.06
C ASP A 209 16.85 -17.58 9.24
N GLY A 210 17.00 -16.38 8.66
CA GLY A 210 18.21 -15.96 7.93
C GLY A 210 18.45 -16.69 6.60
N GLU A 211 17.72 -17.78 6.35
CA GLU A 211 17.68 -18.51 5.08
C GLU A 211 16.63 -17.86 4.17
N CYS A 212 17.12 -17.14 3.16
CA CYS A 212 16.35 -16.71 2.01
C CYS A 212 16.48 -17.81 0.95
N ASP A 213 15.90 -18.98 1.23
CA ASP A 213 15.85 -20.08 0.28
C ASP A 213 14.68 -19.82 -0.68
N ASP A 214 14.92 -18.91 -1.63
CA ASP A 214 14.05 -18.81 -2.79
C ASP A 214 14.40 -19.95 -3.75
N ASP A 215 13.83 -21.13 -3.45
CA ASP A 215 14.03 -22.36 -4.23
C ASP A 215 13.24 -22.35 -5.56
N GLU A 216 12.65 -21.21 -5.95
CA GLU A 216 11.92 -21.08 -7.20
C GLU A 216 12.88 -21.17 -8.40
N SER A 217 12.62 -22.11 -9.31
CA SER A 217 13.34 -22.19 -10.56
C SER A 217 12.93 -21.04 -11.49
N GLU A 218 13.83 -20.58 -12.36
CA GLU A 218 13.50 -19.58 -13.39
C GLU A 218 12.27 -19.99 -14.23
N GLU A 219 12.13 -21.28 -14.55
CA GLU A 219 10.98 -21.78 -15.29
C GLU A 219 9.66 -21.62 -14.52
N ASP A 220 9.68 -21.83 -13.20
CA ASP A 220 8.49 -21.68 -12.36
C ASP A 220 8.16 -20.20 -12.13
N PHE A 221 9.17 -19.35 -11.97
CA PHE A 221 9.02 -17.90 -11.96
C PHE A 221 8.35 -17.41 -13.25
N GLN A 222 8.86 -17.82 -14.43
CA GLN A 222 8.26 -17.41 -15.71
C GLN A 222 6.82 -17.93 -15.87
N LYS A 223 6.51 -19.16 -15.45
CA LYS A 223 5.12 -19.66 -15.42
C LYS A 223 4.23 -18.80 -14.53
N ARG A 224 4.74 -18.37 -13.37
CA ARG A 224 4.02 -17.50 -12.43
C ARG A 224 3.75 -16.13 -13.03
N VAL A 225 4.73 -15.52 -13.68
CA VAL A 225 4.58 -14.28 -14.45
C VAL A 225 3.51 -14.44 -15.54
N GLU A 226 3.57 -15.49 -16.37
CA GLU A 226 2.56 -15.71 -17.42
C GLU A 226 1.15 -15.91 -16.88
N ASN A 227 1.00 -16.63 -15.76
CA ASN A 227 -0.28 -16.80 -15.10
C ASN A 227 -0.81 -15.47 -14.53
N ALA A 228 0.07 -14.66 -13.95
CA ALA A 228 -0.25 -13.35 -13.41
C ALA A 228 -0.69 -12.38 -14.52
N VAL A 229 0.06 -12.30 -15.62
CA VAL A 229 -0.31 -11.52 -16.81
C VAL A 229 -1.65 -11.97 -17.38
N ARG A 230 -1.88 -13.29 -17.49
CA ARG A 230 -3.17 -13.83 -17.96
C ARG A 230 -4.34 -13.41 -17.06
N ARG A 231 -4.17 -13.46 -15.74
CA ARG A 231 -5.18 -12.99 -14.78
C ARG A 231 -5.42 -11.49 -14.89
N MET A 232 -4.34 -10.71 -14.95
CA MET A 232 -4.39 -9.26 -15.08
C MET A 232 -5.10 -8.81 -16.36
N LYS A 233 -4.91 -9.52 -17.47
CA LYS A 233 -5.63 -9.30 -18.74
C LYS A 233 -7.14 -9.52 -18.65
N THR A 234 -7.65 -10.16 -17.60
CA THR A 234 -9.10 -10.32 -17.38
C THR A 234 -9.72 -9.17 -16.60
N TRP A 235 -8.93 -8.22 -16.12
CA TRP A 235 -9.46 -7.01 -15.49
C TRP A 235 -10.12 -6.13 -16.55
N ASP A 236 -11.09 -5.30 -16.13
CA ASP A 236 -11.80 -4.39 -17.02
C ASP A 236 -10.98 -3.13 -17.31
N TRP A 237 -10.07 -3.16 -18.29
CA TRP A 237 -9.18 -2.01 -18.58
C TRP A 237 -9.88 -0.81 -19.25
N GLY A 238 -11.19 -0.88 -19.52
CA GLY A 238 -11.95 0.23 -20.09
C GLY A 238 -11.61 0.55 -21.57
N ALA A 239 -12.03 1.73 -22.05
CA ALA A 239 -11.90 2.10 -23.47
C ALA A 239 -10.46 2.39 -23.92
N ASP A 240 -9.57 2.78 -22.98
CA ASP A 240 -8.15 3.03 -23.22
C ASP A 240 -7.28 1.80 -22.94
N GLU A 241 -7.90 0.61 -22.97
CA GLU A 241 -7.31 -0.69 -22.67
C GLU A 241 -5.92 -0.87 -23.31
N ASN A 242 -5.77 -0.50 -24.59
CA ASN A 242 -4.53 -0.74 -25.33
C ASN A 242 -3.30 0.00 -24.78
N ASN A 243 -3.44 1.16 -24.15
CA ASN A 243 -2.27 1.93 -23.71
C ASN A 243 -1.80 1.47 -22.33
N TYR A 244 -2.70 1.43 -21.35
CA TYR A 244 -2.33 1.07 -19.98
C TYR A 244 -2.10 -0.43 -19.80
N LEU A 245 -2.86 -1.29 -20.49
CA LEU A 245 -2.62 -2.74 -20.42
C LEU A 245 -1.24 -3.12 -20.97
N CYS A 246 -0.81 -2.50 -22.09
CA CYS A 246 0.51 -2.77 -22.66
C CYS A 246 1.63 -2.35 -21.70
N ILE A 247 1.50 -1.19 -21.06
CA ILE A 247 2.46 -0.72 -20.05
C ILE A 247 2.44 -1.63 -18.83
N ALA A 248 1.25 -1.98 -18.32
CA ALA A 248 1.07 -2.88 -17.19
C ALA A 248 1.69 -4.27 -17.44
N GLU A 249 1.46 -4.84 -18.63
CA GLU A 249 2.10 -6.09 -19.04
C GLU A 249 3.62 -5.96 -19.09
N SER A 250 4.14 -4.87 -19.66
CA SER A 250 5.58 -4.62 -19.71
C SER A 250 6.20 -4.57 -18.32
N VAL A 251 5.62 -3.83 -17.37
CA VAL A 251 6.17 -3.71 -16.02
C VAL A 251 6.03 -4.98 -15.19
N VAL A 252 5.00 -5.80 -15.42
CA VAL A 252 4.85 -7.10 -14.74
C VAL A 252 5.87 -8.12 -15.26
N ARG A 253 6.19 -8.07 -16.56
CA ARG A 253 7.19 -8.95 -17.17
C ARG A 253 8.62 -8.53 -16.84
N ASP A 254 8.88 -7.23 -16.75
CA ASP A 254 10.16 -6.68 -16.33
C ASP A 254 9.96 -5.46 -15.41
N CYS A 255 9.98 -5.70 -14.11
CA CYS A 255 9.83 -4.65 -13.10
C CYS A 255 10.91 -3.56 -13.18
N ARG A 256 12.06 -3.81 -13.83
CA ARG A 256 13.09 -2.77 -14.02
C ARG A 256 12.60 -1.64 -14.93
N SER A 257 11.67 -1.94 -15.84
CA SER A 257 11.09 -0.93 -16.74
C SER A 257 10.31 0.17 -16.00
N ILE A 258 9.87 -0.07 -14.76
CA ILE A 258 9.23 0.94 -13.88
C ILE A 258 10.11 2.19 -13.71
N TYR A 259 11.44 2.02 -13.67
CA TYR A 259 12.38 3.13 -13.48
C TYR A 259 12.55 3.98 -14.74
N GLU A 260 12.16 3.45 -15.90
CA GLU A 260 12.35 4.07 -17.22
C GLU A 260 11.04 4.56 -17.85
N LEU A 261 9.88 4.22 -17.26
CA LEU A 261 8.58 4.68 -17.74
C LEU A 261 8.53 6.21 -17.85
N SER A 262 8.27 6.70 -19.06
CA SER A 262 8.10 8.11 -19.38
C SER A 262 7.15 8.27 -20.56
N ASN A 263 6.45 9.39 -20.63
CA ASN A 263 5.75 9.79 -21.85
C ASN A 263 6.79 9.99 -22.96
N CYS A 264 6.59 9.33 -24.10
CA CYS A 264 7.41 9.51 -25.31
C CYS A 264 7.21 10.90 -25.93
#